data_AF-A0AAW2FAK9-F1
#
_entry.id   AF-A0AAW2FAK9-F1
#
_cell.length_a   1.000
_cell.length_b   1.000
_cell.length_c   1.000
_cell.angle_alpha   90.00
_cell.angle_beta   90.00
_cell.angle_gamma   90.00
#
_symmetry.space_group_name_H-M   'P 1'
#
loop_
_entity.id
_entity.type
_entity.pdbx_description
1 polymer ?
#
loop_
_entity_poly.entity_id
_entity_poly.type
_entity_poly.pdbx_seq_one_letter_code
_entity_poly.pdbx_strand_id
1 'polypeptide(L)'
;MESDDEDIFAISDEEMPSPVRVAPINPVEDHLLKHLVDVQNKIDVAANEIVETKETITRVLHALERQTLYGEDAISDSDSELYTLDGTPIIKKSKQSETKSSPDKVLEVVSHWQCALQDKWIIGVELNNKSCW
;
A
#
# COMPACT_ATOMS: atom_id res chain seq x y z
N MET A 1 -93.52 0.56 -24.41
CA MET A 1 -92.80 0.28 -25.66
C MET A 1 -91.57 1.15 -25.60
N GLU A 2 -90.47 0.52 -25.18
CA GLU A 2 -89.14 1.09 -25.03
C GLU A 2 -88.67 1.72 -26.36
N SER A 3 -87.99 2.86 -26.27
CA SER A 3 -87.44 3.63 -27.37
C SER A 3 -86.16 2.98 -27.92
N ASP A 4 -86.22 2.48 -29.15
CA ASP A 4 -85.04 2.26 -30.01
C ASP A 4 -84.59 3.63 -30.53
N ASP A 5 -83.63 4.25 -29.85
CA ASP A 5 -82.72 5.22 -30.45
C ASP A 5 -81.31 4.62 -30.33
N GLU A 6 -80.93 3.90 -31.38
CA GLU A 6 -79.59 3.38 -31.59
C GLU A 6 -78.60 4.57 -31.69
N ASP A 7 -77.73 4.69 -30.68
CA ASP A 7 -76.69 5.70 -30.56
C ASP A 7 -75.71 5.65 -31.76
N ILE A 8 -76.01 6.39 -32.83
CA ILE A 8 -75.16 6.59 -34.02
C ILE A 8 -73.81 7.28 -33.71
N PHE A 9 -73.63 7.77 -32.49
CA PHE A 9 -72.42 8.46 -32.03
C PHE A 9 -71.57 7.65 -31.05
N ALA A 10 -71.78 6.33 -30.95
CA ALA A 10 -70.83 5.45 -30.27
C ALA A 10 -69.53 5.34 -31.09
N ILE A 11 -68.71 6.39 -31.06
CA ILE A 11 -67.27 6.28 -31.32
C ILE A 11 -66.72 5.32 -30.27
N SER A 12 -66.57 4.05 -30.66
CA SER A 12 -65.79 3.10 -29.91
C SER A 12 -64.39 3.68 -29.82
N ASP A 13 -63.97 4.08 -28.62
CA ASP A 13 -62.58 4.36 -28.30
C ASP A 13 -61.83 3.03 -28.41
N GLU A 14 -61.60 2.59 -29.65
CA GLU A 14 -60.58 1.63 -29.98
C GLU A 14 -59.27 2.30 -29.57
N GLU A 15 -58.76 1.85 -28.41
CA GLU A 15 -57.54 2.30 -27.76
C GLU A 15 -56.37 2.12 -28.72
N MET A 16 -56.19 3.12 -29.59
CA MET A 16 -55.04 3.26 -30.44
C MET A 16 -53.84 3.39 -29.51
N PRO A 17 -52.83 2.50 -29.57
CA PRO A 17 -51.69 2.58 -28.67
C PRO A 17 -51.05 3.95 -28.87
N SER A 18 -51.21 4.81 -27.87
CA SER A 18 -50.56 6.11 -27.83
C SER A 18 -49.08 5.87 -28.11
N PRO A 19 -48.46 6.54 -29.09
CA PRO A 19 -47.04 6.36 -29.32
C PRO A 19 -46.36 6.67 -28.00
N VAL A 20 -45.63 5.69 -27.45
CA VAL A 20 -44.85 5.83 -26.22
C VAL A 20 -44.05 7.11 -26.38
N ARG A 21 -44.54 8.21 -25.79
CA ARG A 21 -43.84 9.48 -25.80
C ARG A 21 -42.66 9.27 -24.88
N VAL A 22 -41.54 8.83 -25.46
CA VAL A 22 -40.25 8.89 -24.80
C VAL A 22 -40.08 10.35 -24.40
N ALA A 23 -40.13 10.62 -23.09
CA ALA A 23 -39.97 11.96 -22.58
C ALA A 23 -38.65 12.53 -23.15
N PRO A 24 -38.62 13.80 -23.59
CA PRO A 24 -37.37 14.40 -24.06
C PRO A 24 -36.35 14.33 -22.92
N ILE A 25 -35.31 13.53 -23.12
CA ILE A 25 -34.25 13.38 -22.13
C ILE A 25 -33.56 14.73 -21.98
N ASN A 26 -33.51 15.26 -20.76
CA ASN A 26 -32.89 16.54 -20.50
C ASN A 26 -31.37 16.41 -20.64
N PRO A 27 -30.72 17.10 -21.60
CA PRO A 27 -29.29 16.95 -21.84
C PRO A 27 -28.43 17.34 -20.64
N VAL A 28 -28.95 18.21 -19.76
CA VAL A 28 -28.26 18.58 -18.51
C VAL A 28 -28.31 17.42 -17.52
N GLU A 29 -29.43 16.72 -17.43
CA GLU A 29 -29.61 15.58 -16.53
C GLU A 29 -28.70 14.42 -16.93
N ASP A 30 -28.65 14.09 -18.22
CA ASP A 30 -27.73 13.08 -18.76
C ASP A 30 -26.26 13.40 -18.49
N HIS A 31 -25.88 14.66 -18.67
CA HIS A 31 -24.53 15.12 -18.39
C HIS A 31 -24.17 14.98 -16.91
N LEU A 32 -25.08 15.33 -16.00
CA LEU A 32 -24.89 15.18 -14.56
C LEU A 32 -24.82 13.71 -14.13
N LEU A 33 -25.69 12.85 -14.68
CA LEU A 33 -25.64 11.41 -14.46
C LEU A 33 -24.30 10.82 -14.89
N LYS A 34 -23.81 11.21 -16.08
CA LYS A 34 -22.50 10.78 -16.57
C LYS A 34 -21.36 11.23 -15.65
N HIS A 35 -21.41 12.47 -15.16
CA HIS A 35 -20.42 12.98 -14.21
C HIS A 35 -20.46 12.24 -12.88
N LEU A 36 -21.66 11.93 -12.38
CA LEU A 36 -21.83 11.17 -11.15
C LEU A 36 -21.22 9.77 -11.28
N VAL A 37 -21.48 9.08 -12.39
CA VAL A 37 -20.89 7.77 -12.69
C VAL A 37 -19.37 7.86 -12.80
N ASP A 38 -18.83 8.87 -13.47
CA ASP A 38 -17.38 9.07 -13.58
C ASP A 38 -16.72 9.30 -12.20
N VAL A 39 -17.33 10.12 -11.35
CA VAL A 39 -16.84 10.34 -9.98
C VAL A 39 -16.94 9.07 -9.15
N GLN A 40 -18.05 8.34 -9.24
CA GLN A 40 -18.21 7.07 -8.53
C GLN A 40 -17.12 6.07 -8.93
N ASN A 41 -16.87 5.91 -10.23
CA ASN A 41 -15.81 5.03 -10.73
C ASN A 41 -14.43 5.43 -10.20
N LYS A 42 -14.13 6.74 -10.14
CA LYS A 42 -12.86 7.24 -9.57
C LYS A 42 -12.74 6.92 -8.09
N ILE A 43 -13.83 7.03 -7.33
CA ILE A 43 -13.85 6.67 -5.91
C ILE A 43 -13.58 5.18 -5.74
N ASP A 44 -14.22 4.33 -6.55
CA ASP A 44 -14.06 2.88 -6.46
C ASP A 44 -12.64 2.44 -6.82
N VAL A 45 -12.03 3.03 -7.85
CA VAL A 45 -10.63 2.79 -8.22
C VAL A 45 -9.70 3.21 -7.07
N ALA A 46 -9.84 4.43 -6.54
CA ALA A 46 -9.01 4.91 -5.44
C ALA A 46 -9.17 4.05 -4.18
N ALA A 47 -10.38 3.57 -3.89
CA ALA A 47 -10.63 2.67 -2.76
C ALA A 47 -9.87 1.34 -2.92
N ASN A 48 -9.85 0.76 -4.12
CA ASN A 48 -9.10 -0.45 -4.40
C ASN A 48 -7.58 -0.23 -4.27
N GLU A 49 -7.05 0.86 -4.83
CA GLU A 49 -5.63 1.23 -4.70
C GLU A 49 -5.20 1.39 -3.23
N ILE A 50 -6.07 1.95 -2.38
CA ILE A 50 -5.83 2.07 -0.93
C ILE A 50 -5.73 0.68 -0.29
N VAL A 51 -6.62 -0.26 -0.66
CA VAL A 51 -6.61 -1.62 -0.13
C VAL A 51 -5.32 -2.35 -0.53
N GLU A 52 -4.93 -2.26 -1.80
CA GLU A 52 -3.67 -2.86 -2.28
C GLU A 52 -2.46 -2.26 -1.58
N THR A 53 -2.40 -0.93 -1.45
CA THR A 53 -1.32 -0.24 -0.75
C THR A 53 -1.23 -0.69 0.70
N LYS A 54 -2.37 -0.82 1.40
CA LYS A 54 -2.40 -1.31 2.78
C LYS A 54 -1.87 -2.73 2.88
N GLU A 55 -2.23 -3.61 1.95
CA GLU A 55 -1.74 -4.99 1.93
C GLU A 55 -0.23 -5.05 1.71
N THR A 56 0.31 -4.27 0.77
CA THR A 56 1.77 -4.20 0.53
C THR A 56 2.51 -3.70 1.76
N ILE A 57 2.01 -2.66 2.44
CA ILE A 57 2.58 -2.15 3.70
C ILE A 57 2.60 -3.26 4.76
N THR A 58 1.51 -3.99 4.94
CA THR A 58 1.46 -5.10 5.91
C THR A 58 2.50 -6.18 5.59
N ARG A 59 2.67 -6.55 4.31
CA ARG A 59 3.68 -7.54 3.90
C ARG A 59 5.10 -7.05 4.18
N VAL A 60 5.40 -5.78 3.89
CA VAL A 60 6.71 -5.17 4.17
C VAL A 60 6.98 -5.12 5.67
N LEU A 61 6.01 -4.67 6.47
CA LEU A 61 6.13 -4.66 7.93
C LEU A 61 6.44 -6.05 8.49
N HIS A 62 5.71 -7.08 8.04
CA HIS A 62 5.96 -8.45 8.47
C HIS A 62 7.32 -9.00 8.00
N ALA A 63 7.82 -8.56 6.84
CA ALA A 63 9.17 -8.90 6.40
C ALA A 63 10.24 -8.25 7.29
N LEU A 64 10.08 -6.96 7.61
CA LEU A 64 10.97 -6.22 8.49
C LEU A 64 10.94 -6.79 9.92
N GLU A 65 9.77 -7.07 10.47
CA GLU A 65 9.61 -7.69 11.79
C GLU A 65 10.38 -9.02 11.87
N ARG A 66 10.24 -9.86 10.84
CA ARG A 66 11.01 -11.12 10.75
C ARG A 66 12.51 -10.87 10.71
N GLN A 67 12.99 -9.91 9.91
CA GLN A 67 14.41 -9.55 9.87
C GLN A 67 14.92 -9.04 11.22
N THR A 68 14.10 -8.28 11.97
CA THR A 68 14.51 -7.79 13.30
C THR A 68 14.54 -8.89 14.36
N LEU A 69 13.61 -9.85 14.31
CA LEU A 69 13.52 -10.94 15.28
C LEU A 69 14.56 -12.03 15.05
N TYR A 70 14.83 -12.37 13.80
CA TYR A 70 15.70 -13.48 13.43
C TYR A 70 17.09 -13.04 12.96
N GLY A 71 17.32 -11.73 12.83
CA GLY A 71 18.50 -11.17 12.17
C GLY A 71 18.35 -11.23 10.65
N GLU A 72 19.10 -10.39 9.94
CA GLU A 72 19.38 -10.64 8.54
C GLU A 72 20.08 -12.01 8.47
N ASP A 73 19.54 -12.96 7.72
CA ASP A 73 20.25 -14.19 7.37
C ASP A 73 21.52 -13.76 6.64
N ALA A 74 22.55 -13.44 7.43
CA ALA A 74 23.90 -13.23 6.98
C ALA A 74 24.26 -14.55 6.36
N ILE A 75 24.19 -14.58 5.04
CA ILE A 75 24.61 -15.65 4.16
C ILE A 75 25.93 -16.16 4.74
N SER A 76 25.80 -17.28 5.44
CA SER A 76 26.63 -18.47 5.41
C SER A 76 27.69 -18.43 4.30
N ASP A 77 28.74 -17.64 4.51
CA ASP A 77 29.97 -17.68 3.73
C ASP A 77 31.21 -17.60 4.63
N SER A 78 31.07 -18.03 5.89
CA SER A 78 32.22 -18.32 6.75
C SER A 78 32.55 -19.81 6.71
N ASP A 79 33.05 -20.25 5.56
CA ASP A 79 33.77 -21.52 5.41
C ASP A 79 34.94 -21.57 6.41
N SER A 80 34.77 -22.24 7.55
CA SER A 80 35.80 -23.08 8.18
C SER A 80 35.32 -23.68 9.50
N GLU A 81 34.31 -24.55 9.44
CA GLU A 81 34.11 -25.51 10.53
C GLU A 81 35.22 -26.57 10.47
N LEU A 82 36.40 -26.23 11.00
CA LEU A 82 37.50 -27.19 11.14
C LEU A 82 37.18 -28.09 12.33
N TYR A 83 37.05 -29.39 12.08
CA TYR A 83 36.93 -30.41 13.12
C TYR A 83 38.27 -31.09 13.36
N THR A 84 38.52 -31.52 14.60
CA THR A 84 39.65 -32.43 14.90
C THR A 84 39.39 -33.82 14.32
N LEU A 85 40.42 -34.69 14.26
CA LEU A 85 40.29 -36.08 13.79
C LEU A 85 39.25 -36.90 14.57
N ASP A 86 38.94 -36.48 15.81
CA ASP A 86 37.93 -37.08 16.68
C ASP A 86 36.54 -36.44 16.54
N GLY A 87 36.34 -35.55 15.56
CA GLY A 87 35.03 -34.96 15.24
C GLY A 87 34.57 -33.85 16.18
N THR A 88 35.46 -33.23 16.96
CA THR A 88 35.10 -32.08 17.82
C THR A 88 35.38 -30.74 17.12
N PRO A 89 34.47 -29.75 17.22
CA PRO A 89 34.63 -28.46 16.55
C PRO A 89 35.79 -27.66 17.14
N ILE A 90 36.69 -27.18 16.28
CA ILE A 90 37.81 -26.31 16.68
C ILE A 90 37.26 -24.90 16.85
N ILE A 91 36.82 -24.57 18.08
CA ILE A 91 36.43 -23.21 18.44
C ILE A 91 37.69 -22.34 18.42
N LYS A 92 37.94 -21.63 17.32
CA LYS A 92 38.93 -20.56 17.30
C LYS A 92 38.42 -19.45 18.22
N LYS A 93 39.02 -19.33 19.41
CA LYS A 93 38.85 -18.13 20.23
C LYS A 93 39.30 -16.94 19.39
N SER A 94 38.34 -16.15 18.92
CA SER A 94 38.61 -14.81 18.41
C SER A 94 39.45 -14.12 19.49
N LYS A 95 40.72 -13.87 19.19
CA LYS A 95 41.47 -12.86 19.91
C LYS A 95 40.71 -11.58 19.62
N GLN A 96 39.83 -11.19 20.54
CA GLN A 96 39.52 -9.80 20.74
C GLN A 96 40.86 -9.08 20.66
N SER A 97 40.92 -8.20 19.68
CA SER A 97 42.05 -7.34 19.40
C SER A 97 42.35 -6.51 20.65
N GLU A 98 43.11 -7.09 21.58
CA GLU A 98 44.05 -6.34 22.39
C GLU A 98 45.07 -5.76 21.40
N THR A 99 44.72 -4.64 20.79
CA THR A 99 45.65 -3.83 20.03
C THR A 99 45.28 -2.37 20.25
N LYS A 100 45.95 -1.82 21.26
CA LYS A 100 46.56 -0.48 21.27
C LYS A 100 45.60 0.70 21.19
N SER A 101 45.56 1.48 22.28
CA SER A 101 45.29 2.93 22.33
C SER A 101 44.62 3.47 21.06
N SER A 102 43.29 3.48 21.03
CA SER A 102 42.58 4.20 19.97
C SER A 102 43.10 5.64 19.96
N PRO A 103 43.45 6.22 18.78
CA PRO A 103 43.61 7.66 18.72
C PRO A 103 42.32 8.26 19.29
N ASP A 104 42.43 9.28 20.14
CA ASP A 104 41.28 9.94 20.78
C ASP A 104 40.14 10.01 19.77
N LYS A 105 39.05 9.29 20.04
CA LYS A 105 37.89 9.30 19.16
C LYS A 105 37.30 10.69 19.26
N VAL A 106 37.79 11.57 18.39
CA VAL A 106 37.43 12.99 18.31
C VAL A 106 35.93 13.14 18.03
N LEU A 107 35.30 12.15 17.39
CA LEU A 107 33.86 12.16 17.13
C LEU A 107 33.19 10.95 17.78
N GLU A 108 32.21 11.22 18.62
CA GLU A 108 31.34 10.23 19.25
C GLU A 108 29.94 10.33 18.66
N VAL A 109 29.33 9.20 18.31
CA VAL A 109 27.93 9.18 17.86
C VAL A 109 27.03 9.38 19.07
N VAL A 110 26.23 10.45 19.06
CA VAL A 110 25.26 10.76 20.13
C VAL A 110 23.94 10.06 19.85
N SER A 111 23.46 10.22 18.62
CA SER A 111 22.17 9.70 18.20
C SER A 111 22.20 9.45 16.69
N HIS A 112 21.25 8.65 16.23
CA HIS A 112 20.98 8.49 14.82
C HIS A 112 19.47 8.36 14.63
N TRP A 113 19.02 8.75 13.45
CA TRP A 113 17.63 8.61 13.04
C TRP A 113 17.56 8.17 11.59
N GLN A 114 16.45 7.55 11.24
CA GLN A 114 16.20 7.05 9.89
C GLN A 114 14.79 7.46 9.47
N CYS A 115 14.64 7.91 8.23
CA CYS A 115 13.33 8.14 7.65
C CYS A 115 13.31 7.75 6.16
N ALA A 116 12.13 7.37 5.68
CA ALA A 116 11.88 7.12 4.26
C ALA A 116 11.10 8.31 3.69
N LEU A 117 11.59 8.90 2.59
CA LEU A 117 10.94 10.00 1.89
C LEU A 117 11.04 9.79 0.38
N GLN A 118 9.91 9.73 -0.32
CA GLN A 118 9.84 9.58 -1.79
C GLN A 118 10.73 8.44 -2.31
N ASP A 119 10.57 7.23 -1.76
CA ASP A 119 11.34 6.02 -2.10
C ASP A 119 12.85 6.11 -1.83
N LYS A 120 13.29 7.09 -1.03
CA LYS A 120 14.68 7.24 -0.60
C LYS A 120 14.81 7.05 0.90
N TRP A 121 15.87 6.35 1.30
CA TRP A 121 16.27 6.20 2.69
C TRP A 121 17.20 7.34 3.09
N ILE A 122 16.85 8.03 4.17
CA ILE A 122 17.65 9.10 4.77
C ILE A 122 18.11 8.63 6.14
N ILE A 123 19.42 8.67 6.36
CA ILE A 123 20.04 8.34 7.65
C ILE A 123 20.70 9.61 8.17
N GLY A 124 20.24 10.10 9.30
CA GLY A 124 20.88 11.18 10.04
C GLY A 124 21.72 10.61 11.17
N VAL A 125 22.96 11.08 11.30
CA VAL A 125 23.86 10.72 12.40
C VAL A 125 24.29 12.00 13.10
N GLU A 126 24.03 12.08 14.39
CA GLU A 126 24.48 13.16 15.25
C GLU A 126 25.83 12.80 15.87
N LEU A 127 26.83 13.67 15.66
CA LEU A 127 28.19 13.48 16.13
C LEU A 127 28.55 14.56 17.15
N ASN A 128 29.10 14.16 18.29
CA ASN A 128 29.68 15.02 19.29
C ASN A 128 31.20 15.09 19.10
N ASN A 129 31.73 16.30 18.96
CA ASN A 129 33.16 16.53 18.83
C ASN A 129 33.83 16.69 20.21
N LYS A 130 34.72 15.76 20.54
CA LYS A 130 35.54 15.72 21.76
C LYS A 130 36.96 16.28 21.57
N SER A 131 37.30 16.92 20.43
CA SER A 131 38.66 17.46 20.16
C SER A 131 39.13 18.57 21.10
N CYS A 132 38.26 19.12 21.95
CA CYS A 132 38.53 20.34 22.72
C CYS A 132 38.47 20.15 24.25
N TRP A 133 38.65 18.92 24.74
CA TRP A 133 38.78 18.62 26.17
C TRP A 133 40.15 18.01 26.47
#